data_AF-A0A355AYJ1-F1
#
_entry.id   AF-A0A355AYJ1-F1
#
_cell.length_a   1.000
_cell.length_b   1.000
_cell.length_c   1.000
_cell.angle_alpha   90.00
_cell.angle_beta   90.00
_cell.angle_gamma   90.00
#
_symmetry.space_group_name_H-M   'P 1'
#
loop_
_entity.id
_entity.type
_entity.pdbx_description
1 polymer ?
#
loop_
_entity_poly.entity_id
_entity_poly.type
_entity_poly.pdbx_seq_one_letter_code
_entity_poly.pdbx_strand_id
1 'polypeptide(L)'
;MIRHRLWTLALAALLAAPASAPAAPGNKPRFQVNGTAVILHKNRARAMDRAVDAGLRRAVYQALLQSLGEASMIQFRGRIEGALLKEARQYVQSYRVLGYELATGSRTVKVKLEVVVDLSAVDEAVRALQLAKVEKGEARLLFLIEEQIIRSGLGGRKTTTRLGPDKIGTAERRMMYAFARIGYTPVNPRGQREPARPGQIHAAISGDVDAAQALGSLYGCPFVITAMATVERERGGAVVSLASARVIRTEDGAVIAIRSRQVRYRRARGRRGYRNALASASSRLARSLIPEIRRVFPPPPRPASRGSRRRRRRAPRRRQ
;
A
#
# COMPACT_ATOMS: atom_id res chain seq x y z
N MET A 1 -91.88 -7.59 -2.47
CA MET A 1 -91.08 -7.93 -1.28
C MET A 1 -89.65 -8.18 -1.74
N ILE A 2 -88.73 -7.26 -1.39
CA ILE A 2 -87.55 -7.52 -0.53
C ILE A 2 -86.47 -8.32 -1.30
N ARG A 3 -85.49 -7.68 -1.94
CA ARG A 3 -84.24 -7.10 -1.39
C ARG A 3 -83.25 -8.13 -0.83
N HIS A 4 -81.99 -7.90 -1.23
CA HIS A 4 -80.71 -8.22 -0.57
C HIS A 4 -80.10 -9.59 -0.90
N ARG A 5 -78.94 -9.69 -1.57
CA ARG A 5 -77.57 -9.13 -1.39
C ARG A 5 -76.68 -10.29 -0.94
N LEU A 6 -75.49 -10.40 -1.54
CA LEU A 6 -74.15 -10.73 -0.98
C LEU A 6 -73.30 -11.30 -2.15
N TRP A 7 -72.25 -10.58 -2.61
CA TRP A 7 -70.84 -10.69 -2.16
C TRP A 7 -70.27 -12.10 -2.50
N THR A 8 -69.18 -12.32 -3.25
CA THR A 8 -67.86 -11.69 -3.30
C THR A 8 -66.99 -12.23 -4.47
N LEU A 9 -66.14 -11.34 -5.01
CA LEU A 9 -64.71 -11.48 -5.40
C LEU A 9 -64.17 -12.40 -6.52
N ALA A 10 -63.35 -11.74 -7.34
CA ALA A 10 -62.05 -12.14 -7.93
C ALA A 10 -62.09 -13.13 -9.12
N LEU A 11 -61.25 -13.05 -10.16
CA LEU A 11 -59.89 -12.52 -10.30
C LEU A 11 -59.61 -12.42 -11.81
N ALA A 12 -59.40 -11.22 -12.38
CA ALA A 12 -58.97 -11.08 -13.78
C ALA A 12 -57.52 -10.58 -13.81
N ALA A 13 -56.63 -11.49 -14.18
CA ALA A 13 -55.19 -11.30 -14.26
C ALA A 13 -54.82 -10.23 -15.30
N LEU A 14 -54.26 -9.12 -14.82
CA LEU A 14 -53.64 -8.09 -15.63
C LEU A 14 -52.22 -8.54 -15.98
N LEU A 15 -51.96 -8.78 -17.28
CA LEU A 15 -50.63 -9.05 -17.81
C LEU A 15 -49.69 -7.86 -17.51
N ALA A 16 -48.75 -8.07 -16.59
CA ALA A 16 -47.62 -7.17 -16.38
C ALA A 16 -46.52 -7.50 -17.39
N ALA A 17 -46.42 -6.69 -18.44
CA ALA A 17 -45.24 -6.64 -19.29
C ALA A 17 -44.05 -6.12 -18.46
N PRO A 18 -42.85 -6.75 -18.50
CA PRO A 18 -41.68 -6.22 -17.83
C PRO A 18 -41.19 -4.99 -18.59
N ALA A 19 -41.55 -3.81 -18.11
CA ALA A 19 -40.89 -2.57 -18.50
C ALA A 19 -39.40 -2.71 -18.17
N SER A 20 -38.57 -2.83 -19.20
CA SER A 20 -37.12 -2.72 -19.08
C SER A 20 -36.79 -1.32 -18.59
N ALA A 21 -36.47 -1.22 -17.30
CA ALA A 21 -35.97 0.01 -16.71
C ALA A 21 -34.66 0.40 -17.43
N PRO A 22 -34.50 1.66 -17.86
CA PRO A 22 -33.22 2.13 -18.38
C PRO A 22 -32.16 2.02 -17.27
N ALA A 23 -31.04 1.39 -17.61
CA ALA A 23 -29.89 1.27 -16.73
C ALA A 23 -29.48 2.65 -16.19
N ALA A 24 -29.48 2.77 -14.86
CA ALA A 24 -28.96 3.94 -14.18
C ALA A 24 -27.55 4.27 -14.72
N PRO A 25 -27.24 5.55 -15.02
CA PRO A 25 -25.93 5.93 -15.50
C PRO A 25 -24.88 5.48 -14.48
N GLY A 26 -23.93 4.68 -14.95
CA GLY A 26 -22.90 4.04 -14.13
C GLY A 26 -22.30 5.01 -13.14
N ASN A 27 -22.21 4.58 -11.88
CA ASN A 27 -21.71 5.36 -10.76
C ASN A 27 -20.22 5.71 -11.01
N LYS A 28 -19.98 6.84 -11.68
CA LYS A 28 -18.62 7.34 -11.94
C LYS A 28 -18.00 7.77 -10.60
N PRO A 29 -16.84 7.22 -10.20
CA PRO A 29 -16.28 7.50 -8.89
C PRO A 29 -15.88 8.96 -8.77
N ARG A 30 -16.34 9.58 -7.68
CA ARG A 30 -16.04 10.97 -7.32
C ARG A 30 -15.02 10.99 -6.20
N PHE A 31 -13.96 11.76 -6.39
CA PHE A 31 -12.90 11.94 -5.39
C PHE A 31 -12.93 13.37 -4.86
N GLN A 32 -13.01 13.51 -3.53
CA GLN A 32 -12.83 14.80 -2.87
C GLN A 32 -11.37 14.97 -2.47
N VAL A 33 -10.70 15.97 -3.04
CA VAL A 33 -9.27 16.18 -2.89
C VAL A 33 -8.92 17.62 -2.57
N ASN A 34 -7.83 17.79 -1.82
CA ASN A 34 -7.25 19.09 -1.53
C ASN A 34 -6.03 19.33 -2.41
N GLY A 35 -6.04 20.43 -3.15
CA GLY A 35 -4.89 20.94 -3.87
C GLY A 35 -4.24 22.09 -3.10
N THR A 36 -2.91 22.13 -3.02
CA THR A 36 -2.17 23.22 -2.36
C THR A 36 -1.10 23.77 -3.27
N ALA A 37 -0.93 25.10 -3.29
CA ALA A 37 0.14 25.75 -4.02
C ALA A 37 0.63 27.00 -3.30
N VAL A 38 1.90 27.34 -3.53
CA VAL A 38 2.54 28.54 -2.98
C VAL A 38 2.30 29.72 -3.92
N ILE A 39 1.96 30.88 -3.35
CA ILE A 39 1.86 32.17 -4.02
C ILE A 39 3.28 32.68 -4.27
N LEU A 40 3.73 32.60 -5.52
CA LEU A 40 4.99 33.18 -5.97
C LEU A 40 4.72 34.52 -6.64
N HIS A 41 5.55 35.52 -6.36
CA HIS A 41 5.47 36.86 -6.96
C HIS A 41 4.11 37.57 -6.80
N LYS A 42 3.42 37.36 -5.67
CA LYS A 42 2.07 37.90 -5.36
C LYS A 42 0.97 37.51 -6.38
N ASN A 43 1.25 36.63 -7.34
CA ASN A 43 0.28 36.23 -8.35
C ASN A 43 -0.65 35.11 -7.80
N ARG A 44 -1.79 35.55 -7.26
CA ARG A 44 -2.79 34.66 -6.64
C ARG A 44 -3.52 33.80 -7.67
N ALA A 45 -3.81 34.32 -8.86
CA ALA A 45 -4.48 33.58 -9.93
C ALA A 45 -3.66 32.35 -10.34
N ARG A 46 -2.37 32.53 -10.65
CA ARG A 46 -1.47 31.41 -10.96
C ARG A 46 -1.30 30.43 -9.81
N ALA A 47 -1.37 30.89 -8.55
CA ALA A 47 -1.32 29.99 -7.41
C ALA A 47 -2.59 29.15 -7.30
N MET A 48 -3.75 29.72 -7.62
CA MET A 48 -5.02 29.01 -7.68
C MET A 48 -5.00 27.92 -8.75
N ASP A 49 -4.57 28.24 -9.97
CA ASP A 49 -4.48 27.26 -11.07
C ASP A 49 -3.55 26.09 -10.72
N ARG A 50 -2.40 26.40 -10.10
CA ARG A 50 -1.46 25.37 -9.64
C ARG A 50 -2.02 24.53 -8.50
N ALA A 51 -2.82 25.13 -7.61
CA ALA A 51 -3.51 24.40 -6.56
C ALA A 51 -4.55 23.45 -7.17
N VAL A 52 -5.29 23.90 -8.19
CA VAL A 52 -6.21 23.03 -8.94
C VAL A 52 -5.46 21.86 -9.57
N ASP A 53 -4.35 22.10 -10.28
CA ASP A 53 -3.53 21.03 -10.87
C ASP A 53 -2.95 20.06 -9.85
N ALA A 54 -2.56 20.56 -8.68
CA ALA A 54 -2.15 19.71 -7.58
C ALA A 54 -3.30 18.83 -7.07
N GLY A 55 -4.52 19.37 -7.01
CA GLY A 55 -5.73 18.64 -6.66
C GLY A 55 -6.07 17.55 -7.69
N LEU A 56 -6.11 17.89 -8.98
CA LEU A 56 -6.40 16.94 -10.07
C LEU A 56 -5.41 15.76 -10.08
N ARG A 57 -4.10 16.05 -9.96
CA ARG A 57 -3.07 15.01 -9.83
C ARG A 57 -3.31 14.10 -8.63
N ARG A 58 -3.83 14.64 -7.53
CA ARG A 58 -4.11 13.89 -6.32
C ARG A 58 -5.35 13.00 -6.46
N ALA A 59 -6.36 13.45 -7.22
CA ALA A 59 -7.52 12.61 -7.57
C ALA A 59 -7.11 11.43 -8.46
N VAL A 60 -6.32 11.68 -9.51
CA VAL A 60 -5.80 10.60 -10.38
C VAL A 60 -4.87 9.67 -9.60
N TYR A 61 -4.06 10.19 -8.68
CA TYR A 61 -3.25 9.35 -7.77
C TYR A 61 -4.12 8.44 -6.90
N GLN A 62 -5.24 8.93 -6.36
CA GLN A 62 -6.17 8.12 -5.58
C GLN A 62 -6.86 7.05 -6.42
N ALA A 63 -7.26 7.39 -7.65
CA ALA A 63 -7.83 6.43 -8.60
C ALA A 63 -6.81 5.32 -8.96
N LEU A 64 -5.57 5.70 -9.26
CA LEU A 64 -4.47 4.77 -9.49
C LEU A 64 -4.17 3.91 -8.27
N LEU A 65 -4.21 4.49 -7.07
CA LEU A 65 -4.01 3.78 -5.82
C LEU A 65 -5.10 2.71 -5.60
N GLN A 66 -6.36 3.04 -5.93
CA GLN A 66 -7.49 2.11 -5.85
C GLN A 66 -7.40 0.97 -6.88
N SER A 67 -6.85 1.25 -8.08
CA SER A 67 -6.70 0.28 -9.17
C SER A 67 -5.45 -0.62 -8.99
N LEU A 68 -4.28 -0.02 -8.71
CA LEU A 68 -2.99 -0.69 -8.65
C LEU A 68 -2.61 -1.23 -7.26
N GLY A 69 -3.16 -0.63 -6.20
CA GLY A 69 -2.74 -0.88 -4.82
C GLY A 69 -1.42 -0.20 -4.43
N GLU A 70 -1.18 -0.04 -3.13
CA GLU A 70 -0.01 0.67 -2.59
C GLU A 70 1.34 0.10 -3.04
N ALA A 71 1.45 -1.23 -3.15
CA ALA A 71 2.69 -1.91 -3.52
C ALA A 71 3.13 -1.53 -4.95
N SER A 72 2.20 -1.59 -5.91
CA SER A 72 2.42 -1.23 -7.31
C SER A 72 2.67 0.28 -7.47
N MET A 73 1.98 1.12 -6.69
CA MET A 73 2.22 2.57 -6.66
C MET A 73 3.67 2.89 -6.25
N ILE A 74 4.25 2.11 -5.35
CA ILE A 74 5.65 2.27 -4.92
C ILE A 74 6.61 1.68 -5.96
N GLN A 75 6.33 0.48 -6.47
CA GLN A 75 7.16 -0.22 -7.45
C GLN A 75 7.33 0.58 -8.74
N PHE A 76 6.25 1.19 -9.21
CA PHE A 76 6.23 1.93 -10.47
C PHE A 76 6.20 3.44 -10.29
N ARG A 77 6.51 3.94 -9.08
CA ARG A 77 6.45 5.36 -8.73
C ARG A 77 7.04 6.28 -9.80
N GLY A 78 8.24 5.98 -10.30
CA GLY A 78 8.90 6.82 -11.32
C GLY A 78 8.16 6.84 -12.66
N ARG A 79 7.53 5.72 -13.06
CA ARG A 79 6.70 5.65 -14.29
C ARG A 79 5.36 6.34 -14.10
N ILE A 80 4.74 6.15 -12.94
CA ILE A 80 3.48 6.79 -12.57
C ILE A 80 3.65 8.31 -12.49
N GLU A 81 4.68 8.79 -11.78
CA GLU A 81 4.98 10.22 -11.68
C GLU A 81 5.39 10.83 -13.03
N GLY A 82 6.17 10.09 -13.83
CA GLY A 82 6.72 10.59 -15.10
C GLY A 82 5.75 10.56 -16.30
N ALA A 83 4.82 9.61 -16.35
CA ALA A 83 3.90 9.43 -17.47
C ALA A 83 2.45 9.78 -17.09
N LEU A 84 1.88 9.08 -16.09
CA LEU A 84 0.46 9.21 -15.74
C LEU A 84 0.13 10.52 -15.01
N LEU A 85 0.89 10.89 -13.97
CA LEU A 85 0.60 12.09 -13.18
C LEU A 85 1.03 13.39 -13.87
N LYS A 86 1.93 13.30 -14.86
CA LYS A 86 2.29 14.44 -15.71
C LYS A 86 1.12 14.86 -16.60
N GLU A 87 0.34 13.90 -17.08
CA GLU A 87 -0.82 14.11 -17.95
C GLU A 87 -2.15 13.93 -17.20
N ALA A 88 -2.14 14.12 -15.88
CA ALA A 88 -3.30 13.88 -15.00
C ALA A 88 -4.60 14.55 -15.46
N ARG A 89 -4.53 15.68 -16.17
CA ARG A 89 -5.72 16.37 -16.69
C ARG A 89 -6.48 15.53 -17.73
N GLN A 90 -5.80 14.70 -18.52
CA GLN A 90 -6.44 13.88 -19.57
C GLN A 90 -7.31 12.76 -18.99
N TYR A 91 -7.01 12.32 -17.77
CA TYR A 91 -7.77 11.26 -17.09
C TYR A 91 -8.96 11.80 -16.27
N VAL A 92 -9.14 13.13 -16.23
CA VAL A 92 -10.23 13.77 -15.50
C VAL A 92 -11.35 14.09 -16.47
N GLN A 93 -12.55 13.55 -16.24
CA GLN A 93 -13.72 13.88 -17.05
C GLN A 93 -14.29 15.25 -16.68
N SER A 94 -14.35 15.54 -15.38
CA SER A 94 -14.83 16.83 -14.88
C SER A 94 -14.35 17.09 -13.46
N TYR A 95 -14.32 18.36 -13.06
CA TYR A 95 -14.08 18.75 -11.68
C TYR A 95 -14.96 19.93 -11.28
N ARG A 96 -15.27 20.02 -9.98
CA ARG A 96 -15.99 21.11 -9.35
C ARG A 96 -15.16 21.65 -8.20
N VAL A 97 -15.00 22.97 -8.14
CA VAL A 97 -14.37 23.64 -7.00
C VAL A 97 -15.41 23.80 -5.90
N LEU A 98 -15.18 23.17 -4.75
CA LEU A 98 -16.09 23.23 -3.60
C LEU A 98 -15.79 24.43 -2.69
N GLY A 99 -14.56 24.94 -2.73
CA GLY A 99 -14.16 26.11 -1.97
C GLY A 99 -12.64 26.29 -1.95
N TYR A 100 -12.20 27.44 -1.47
CA TYR A 100 -10.79 27.76 -1.29
C TYR A 100 -10.55 28.39 0.07
N GLU A 101 -9.42 28.03 0.67
CA GLU A 101 -8.93 28.58 1.92
C GLU A 101 -7.61 29.30 1.63
N LEU A 102 -7.57 30.59 1.95
CA LEU A 102 -6.33 31.34 2.07
C LEU A 102 -5.87 31.15 3.52
N ALA A 103 -4.78 30.41 3.72
CA ALA A 103 -4.25 30.25 5.06
C ALA A 103 -3.60 31.57 5.49
N THR A 104 -4.35 32.36 6.27
CA THR A 104 -3.96 33.69 6.77
C THR A 104 -2.59 33.62 7.43
N GLY A 105 -1.62 34.41 6.93
CA GLY A 105 -0.23 34.41 7.38
C GLY A 105 0.73 33.50 6.60
N SER A 106 0.23 32.64 5.71
CA SER A 106 1.05 31.77 4.87
C SER A 106 0.87 32.10 3.39
N ARG A 107 1.96 32.10 2.61
CA ARG A 107 1.93 32.32 1.15
C ARG A 107 1.37 31.10 0.41
N THR A 108 0.31 30.46 0.91
CA THR A 108 -0.24 29.22 0.35
C THR A 108 -1.74 29.31 0.15
N VAL A 109 -2.19 28.83 -1.01
CA VAL A 109 -3.60 28.66 -1.36
C VAL A 109 -3.94 27.18 -1.27
N LYS A 110 -5.07 26.87 -0.64
CA LYS A 110 -5.63 25.52 -0.58
C LYS A 110 -7.00 25.51 -1.25
N VAL A 111 -7.23 24.56 -2.14
CA VAL A 111 -8.48 24.42 -2.90
C VAL A 111 -9.07 23.04 -2.64
N LYS A 112 -10.34 22.99 -2.28
CA LYS A 112 -11.13 21.75 -2.18
C LYS A 112 -11.80 21.51 -3.52
N LEU A 113 -11.57 20.33 -4.10
CA LEU A 113 -12.12 19.91 -5.38
C LEU A 113 -12.90 18.62 -5.22
N GLU A 114 -14.00 18.50 -5.94
CA GLU A 114 -14.64 17.25 -6.29
C GLU A 114 -14.26 16.91 -7.73
N VAL A 115 -13.68 15.73 -7.97
CA VAL A 115 -13.14 15.35 -9.28
C VAL A 115 -13.75 14.02 -9.71
N VAL A 116 -14.22 13.96 -10.96
CA VAL A 116 -14.69 12.74 -11.62
C VAL A 116 -13.57 12.24 -12.52
N VAL A 117 -13.03 11.06 -12.20
CA VAL A 117 -11.91 10.45 -12.94
C VAL A 117 -12.45 9.37 -13.86
N ASP A 118 -11.93 9.31 -15.09
CA ASP A 118 -12.21 8.24 -16.04
C ASP A 118 -11.41 6.98 -15.64
N LEU A 119 -12.03 6.06 -14.92
CA LEU A 119 -11.36 4.82 -14.52
C LEU A 119 -10.96 3.95 -15.71
N SER A 120 -11.77 3.93 -16.78
CA SER A 120 -11.48 3.17 -17.99
C SER A 120 -10.18 3.64 -18.65
N ALA A 121 -10.02 4.97 -18.82
CA ALA A 121 -8.81 5.55 -19.40
C ALA A 121 -7.58 5.35 -18.47
N VAL A 122 -7.77 5.41 -17.15
CA VAL A 122 -6.71 5.13 -16.18
C VAL A 122 -6.29 3.65 -16.25
N ASP A 123 -7.23 2.72 -16.31
CA ASP A 123 -6.96 1.29 -16.37
C ASP A 123 -6.31 0.89 -17.72
N GLU A 124 -6.72 1.53 -18.82
CA GLU A 124 -6.11 1.34 -20.13
C GLU A 124 -4.68 1.86 -20.16
N ALA A 125 -4.42 3.05 -19.61
CA ALA A 125 -3.06 3.59 -19.50
C ALA A 125 -2.18 2.73 -18.58
N VAL A 126 -2.76 2.18 -17.51
CA VAL A 126 -2.13 1.20 -16.64
C VAL A 126 -1.77 -0.09 -17.39
N ARG A 127 -2.66 -0.62 -18.22
CA ARG A 127 -2.37 -1.78 -19.09
C ARG A 127 -1.31 -1.48 -20.14
N ALA A 128 -1.41 -0.34 -20.82
CA ALA A 128 -0.47 0.10 -21.85
C ALA A 128 0.95 0.28 -21.30
N LEU A 129 1.08 0.77 -20.06
CA LEU A 129 2.36 0.88 -19.36
C LEU A 129 2.83 -0.43 -18.70
N GLN A 130 2.10 -1.54 -18.92
CA GLN A 130 2.31 -2.84 -18.26
C GLN A 130 2.36 -2.72 -16.72
N LEU A 131 1.61 -1.76 -16.19
CA LEU A 131 1.39 -1.56 -14.76
C LEU A 131 0.23 -2.43 -14.25
N ALA A 132 -0.52 -3.05 -15.16
CA ALA A 132 -1.71 -3.83 -14.83
C ALA A 132 -1.37 -5.21 -14.24
N LYS A 133 -2.07 -5.49 -13.13
CA LYS A 133 -2.43 -6.80 -12.59
C LYS A 133 -1.39 -7.90 -12.77
N VAL A 134 -0.61 -8.12 -11.73
CA VAL A 134 0.23 -9.29 -11.66
C VAL A 134 -0.60 -10.47 -11.19
N GLU A 135 -1.26 -11.10 -12.15
CA GLU A 135 -2.01 -12.33 -11.95
C GLU A 135 -1.05 -13.53 -11.82
N LYS A 136 -1.35 -14.42 -10.85
CA LYS A 136 -0.81 -15.77 -10.64
C LYS A 136 0.61 -16.01 -11.18
N GLY A 137 1.59 -15.74 -10.33
CA GLY A 137 3.02 -15.90 -10.65
C GLY A 137 3.90 -14.93 -9.86
N GLU A 138 3.28 -13.99 -9.14
CA GLU A 138 4.01 -12.99 -8.39
C GLU A 138 4.49 -13.51 -7.05
N ALA A 139 5.73 -13.15 -6.71
CA ALA A 139 6.35 -13.57 -5.47
C ALA A 139 5.82 -12.76 -4.27
N ARG A 140 4.53 -12.94 -3.98
CA ARG A 140 3.80 -12.22 -2.92
C ARG A 140 4.18 -12.78 -1.55
N LEU A 141 4.51 -11.88 -0.63
CA LEU A 141 4.90 -12.24 0.74
C LEU A 141 4.03 -11.45 1.70
N LEU A 142 3.25 -12.15 2.53
CA LEU A 142 2.47 -11.51 3.58
C LEU A 142 3.38 -11.16 4.75
N PHE A 143 3.36 -9.90 5.20
CA PHE A 143 4.12 -9.45 6.37
C PHE A 143 3.18 -9.19 7.54
N LEU A 144 3.42 -9.88 8.66
CA LEU A 144 2.72 -9.70 9.92
C LEU A 144 3.76 -9.37 10.99
N ILE A 145 3.89 -8.08 11.34
CA ILE A 145 4.99 -7.60 12.17
C ILE A 145 4.46 -6.80 13.35
N GLU A 146 4.76 -7.24 14.57
CA GLU A 146 4.52 -6.46 15.78
C GLU A 146 5.77 -5.69 16.18
N GLU A 147 5.62 -4.38 16.37
CA GLU A 147 6.68 -3.50 16.86
C GLU A 147 6.39 -3.09 18.30
N GLN A 148 7.34 -3.39 19.19
CA GLN A 148 7.25 -3.08 20.62
C GLN A 148 8.36 -2.10 21.02
N ILE A 149 7.97 -1.00 21.65
CA ILE A 149 8.90 -0.01 22.20
C ILE A 149 8.80 -0.07 23.72
N ILE A 150 9.83 -0.62 24.35
CA ILE A 150 9.98 -0.70 25.79
C ILE A 150 10.73 0.54 26.27
N ARG A 151 10.06 1.36 27.09
CA ARG A 151 10.64 2.55 27.71
C ARG A 151 10.73 2.35 29.21
N SER A 152 11.90 2.61 29.78
CA SER A 152 12.03 2.77 31.22
C SER A 152 11.54 4.16 31.62
N GLY A 153 10.52 4.22 32.47
CA GLY A 153 10.05 5.46 33.11
C GLY A 153 10.90 5.85 34.31
N LEU A 154 10.60 7.01 34.89
CA LEU A 154 11.14 7.41 36.19
C LEU A 154 10.77 6.35 37.24
N GLY A 155 11.73 5.91 38.04
CA GLY A 155 11.55 4.84 39.05
C GLY A 155 11.74 3.41 38.54
N GLY A 156 12.25 3.19 37.32
CA GLY A 156 12.59 1.85 36.81
C GLY A 156 11.41 1.03 36.29
N ARG A 157 10.18 1.55 36.37
CA ARG A 157 8.98 0.93 35.79
C ARG A 157 9.08 0.91 34.26
N LYS A 158 9.02 -0.28 33.65
CA LYS A 158 9.02 -0.45 32.19
C LYS A 158 7.60 -0.24 31.65
N THR A 159 7.50 0.54 30.58
CA THR A 159 6.26 0.72 29.82
C THR A 159 6.47 0.16 28.42
N THR A 160 5.61 -0.75 28.00
CA THR A 160 5.65 -1.36 26.67
C THR A 160 4.59 -0.70 25.80
N THR A 161 5.03 0.06 24.81
CA THR A 161 4.13 0.58 23.77
C THR A 161 4.17 -0.38 22.58
N ARG A 162 3.07 -1.09 22.33
CA ARG A 162 2.89 -1.88 21.12
C ARG A 162 2.31 -0.98 20.04
N LEU A 163 2.86 -1.06 18.83
CA LEU A 163 2.17 -0.47 17.68
C LEU A 163 0.96 -1.34 17.37
N GLY A 164 -0.23 -0.74 17.46
CA GLY A 164 -1.48 -1.43 17.20
C GLY A 164 -1.55 -2.02 15.79
N PRO A 165 -2.48 -2.96 15.56
CA PRO A 165 -2.66 -3.68 14.30
C PRO A 165 -3.09 -2.78 13.14
N ASP A 166 -3.27 -1.48 13.33
CA ASP A 166 -3.66 -0.51 12.27
C ASP A 166 -2.51 0.38 11.78
N LYS A 167 -1.31 0.31 12.40
CA LYS A 167 -0.19 1.23 12.11
C LYS A 167 1.06 0.51 11.59
N ILE A 168 1.52 0.88 10.40
CA ILE A 168 2.77 0.35 9.83
C ILE A 168 3.98 0.90 10.58
N GLY A 169 4.66 0.00 11.28
CA GLY A 169 5.85 0.30 12.07
C GLY A 169 7.09 0.62 11.25
N THR A 170 8.16 0.99 11.95
CA THR A 170 9.48 1.17 11.37
C THR A 170 10.05 -0.18 10.92
N ALA A 171 9.90 -1.23 11.74
CA ALA A 171 10.40 -2.57 11.45
C ALA A 171 9.75 -3.17 10.21
N GLU A 172 8.42 -3.16 10.20
CA GLU A 172 7.58 -3.69 9.12
C GLU A 172 7.92 -3.06 7.77
N ARG A 173 7.92 -1.73 7.72
CA ARG A 173 8.28 -0.96 6.53
C ARG A 173 9.67 -1.30 6.00
N ARG A 174 10.64 -1.49 6.91
CA ARG A 174 12.04 -1.80 6.53
C ARG A 174 12.17 -3.21 5.95
N MET A 175 11.44 -4.17 6.49
CA MET A 175 11.40 -5.52 5.94
C MET A 175 10.73 -5.53 4.58
N MET A 176 9.52 -4.95 4.45
CA MET A 176 8.81 -4.85 3.17
C MET A 176 9.69 -4.24 2.07
N TYR A 177 10.39 -3.13 2.34
CA TYR A 177 11.28 -2.49 1.37
C TYR A 177 12.49 -3.35 0.97
N ALA A 178 13.02 -4.17 1.88
CA ALA A 178 14.14 -5.05 1.56
C ALA A 178 13.72 -6.15 0.57
N PHE A 179 12.53 -6.72 0.75
CA PHE A 179 11.96 -7.73 -0.14
C PHE A 179 11.44 -7.15 -1.46
N ALA A 180 10.80 -5.97 -1.43
CA ALA A 180 10.38 -5.27 -2.64
C ALA A 180 11.54 -4.97 -3.59
N ARG A 181 12.69 -4.55 -3.04
CA ARG A 181 13.87 -4.20 -3.83
C ARG A 181 14.40 -5.35 -4.68
N ILE A 182 14.20 -6.58 -4.24
CA ILE A 182 14.70 -7.79 -4.91
C ILE A 182 13.65 -8.47 -5.79
N GLY A 183 12.42 -7.93 -5.88
CA GLY A 183 11.38 -8.39 -6.80
C GLY A 183 10.23 -9.17 -6.15
N TYR A 184 10.16 -9.26 -4.82
CA TYR A 184 8.96 -9.78 -4.14
C TYR A 184 7.92 -8.69 -3.98
N THR A 185 6.64 -9.06 -3.93
CA THR A 185 5.54 -8.13 -3.69
C THR A 185 5.12 -8.22 -2.22
N PRO A 186 5.51 -7.28 -1.34
CA PRO A 186 5.10 -7.31 0.05
C PRO A 186 3.61 -6.99 0.17
N VAL A 187 2.87 -7.87 0.83
CA VAL A 187 1.45 -7.72 1.16
C VAL A 187 1.31 -7.49 2.66
N ASN A 188 0.37 -6.64 3.02
CA ASN A 188 -0.01 -6.34 4.41
C ASN A 188 -1.53 -6.52 4.52
N PRO A 189 -2.07 -7.11 5.60
CA PRO A 189 -3.52 -7.18 5.83
C PRO A 189 -4.19 -5.80 5.84
N ARG A 190 -3.45 -4.76 6.22
CA ARG A 190 -3.94 -3.38 6.28
C ARG A 190 -4.18 -2.82 4.88
N GLY A 191 -5.35 -2.22 4.67
CA GLY A 191 -5.72 -1.61 3.38
C GLY A 191 -6.21 -2.61 2.32
N GLN A 192 -6.37 -3.89 2.68
CA GLN A 192 -6.99 -4.87 1.80
C GLN A 192 -8.51 -4.79 1.87
N ARG A 193 -9.18 -5.15 0.78
CA ARG A 193 -10.65 -5.14 0.68
C ARG A 193 -11.30 -6.07 1.71
N GLU A 194 -10.60 -7.14 2.08
CA GLU A 194 -11.04 -8.09 3.09
C GLU A 194 -10.23 -7.90 4.39
N PRO A 195 -10.83 -7.33 5.44
CA PRO A 195 -10.14 -7.05 6.69
C PRO A 195 -9.95 -8.34 7.49
N ALA A 196 -8.70 -8.70 7.76
CA ALA A 196 -8.38 -9.77 8.70
C ALA A 196 -8.83 -9.41 10.12
N ARG A 197 -9.31 -10.40 10.88
CA ARG A 197 -9.71 -10.18 12.27
C ARG A 197 -8.45 -9.87 13.11
N PRO A 198 -8.46 -8.83 13.97
CA PRO A 198 -7.30 -8.48 14.79
C PRO A 198 -6.75 -9.64 15.64
N GLY A 199 -7.65 -10.51 16.14
CA GLY A 199 -7.26 -11.72 16.88
C GLY A 199 -6.47 -12.73 16.03
N GLN A 200 -6.81 -12.92 14.76
CA GLN A 200 -6.08 -13.81 13.85
C GLN A 200 -4.68 -13.27 13.54
N ILE A 201 -4.56 -11.95 13.33
CA ILE A 201 -3.26 -11.31 13.12
C ILE A 201 -2.36 -11.51 14.35
N HIS A 202 -2.93 -11.31 15.56
CA HIS A 202 -2.18 -11.48 16.80
C HIS A 202 -1.77 -12.94 17.04
N ALA A 203 -2.66 -13.90 16.78
CA ALA A 203 -2.36 -15.33 16.88
C ALA A 203 -1.21 -15.71 15.95
N ALA A 204 -1.27 -15.30 14.67
CA ALA A 204 -0.22 -15.57 13.69
C ALA A 204 1.14 -14.99 14.11
N ILE A 205 1.16 -13.75 14.60
CA ILE A 205 2.40 -13.13 15.11
C ILE A 205 2.95 -13.88 16.33
N SER A 206 2.07 -14.34 17.21
CA SER A 206 2.43 -15.08 18.43
C SER A 206 2.99 -16.46 18.13
N GLY A 207 2.75 -17.01 16.94
CA GLY A 207 3.32 -18.27 16.46
C GLY A 207 2.30 -19.32 16.05
N ASP A 208 1.01 -18.98 16.05
CA ASP A 208 -0.04 -19.85 15.52
C ASP A 208 0.12 -20.00 13.99
N VAL A 209 0.44 -21.21 13.56
CA VAL A 209 0.69 -21.55 12.16
C VAL A 209 -0.62 -21.58 11.36
N ASP A 210 -1.71 -22.09 11.96
CA ASP A 210 -3.01 -22.19 11.31
C ASP A 210 -3.57 -20.79 11.02
N ALA A 211 -3.44 -19.87 11.99
CA ALA A 211 -3.80 -18.47 11.80
C ALA A 211 -2.95 -17.81 10.69
N ALA A 212 -1.65 -18.12 10.63
CA ALA A 212 -0.79 -17.60 9.57
C ALA A 212 -1.17 -18.15 8.19
N GLN A 213 -1.48 -19.45 8.08
CA GLN A 213 -1.93 -20.06 6.83
C GLN A 213 -3.27 -19.49 6.37
N ALA A 214 -4.25 -19.36 7.26
CA ALA A 214 -5.55 -18.78 6.93
C ALA A 214 -5.40 -17.37 6.34
N LEU A 215 -4.54 -16.54 6.95
CA LEU A 215 -4.25 -15.20 6.45
C LEU A 215 -3.47 -15.22 5.12
N GLY A 216 -2.51 -16.14 4.97
CA GLY A 216 -1.77 -16.34 3.73
C GLY A 216 -2.71 -16.69 2.57
N SER A 217 -3.63 -17.63 2.79
CA SER A 217 -4.64 -18.07 1.82
C SER A 217 -5.62 -16.97 1.48
N LEU A 218 -6.11 -16.24 2.49
CA LEU A 218 -7.00 -15.09 2.32
C LEU A 218 -6.41 -14.04 1.37
N TYR A 219 -5.11 -13.74 1.55
CA TYR A 219 -4.44 -12.72 0.74
C TYR A 219 -3.75 -13.29 -0.51
N GLY A 220 -3.87 -14.59 -0.79
CA GLY A 220 -3.24 -15.25 -1.93
C GLY A 220 -1.71 -15.14 -1.93
N CYS A 221 -1.10 -15.27 -0.75
CA CYS A 221 0.34 -15.22 -0.55
C CYS A 221 0.89 -16.64 -0.28
N PRO A 222 1.86 -17.14 -1.07
CA PRO A 222 2.45 -18.47 -0.85
C PRO A 222 3.30 -18.56 0.43
N PHE A 223 3.79 -17.42 0.94
CA PHE A 223 4.53 -17.36 2.20
C PHE A 223 4.05 -16.21 3.07
N VAL A 224 4.09 -16.48 4.38
CA VAL A 224 3.78 -15.52 5.44
C VAL A 224 5.02 -15.33 6.31
N ILE A 225 5.38 -14.08 6.54
CA ILE A 225 6.50 -13.67 7.39
C ILE A 225 5.91 -13.06 8.65
N THR A 226 5.98 -13.81 9.74
CA THR A 226 5.59 -13.33 11.07
C THR A 226 6.83 -12.82 11.79
N ALA A 227 6.79 -11.62 12.36
CA ALA A 227 7.95 -11.05 13.04
C ALA A 227 7.58 -10.26 14.29
N MET A 228 8.48 -10.26 15.26
CA MET A 228 8.43 -9.42 16.45
C MET A 228 9.69 -8.57 16.50
N ALA A 229 9.52 -7.25 16.57
CA ALA A 229 10.62 -6.29 16.65
C ALA A 229 10.48 -5.47 17.93
N THR A 230 11.37 -5.74 18.88
CA THR A 230 11.40 -5.07 20.18
C THR A 230 12.57 -4.11 20.24
N VAL A 231 12.38 -2.96 20.88
CA VAL A 231 13.45 -2.04 21.21
C VAL A 231 13.35 -1.59 22.66
N GLU A 232 14.46 -1.62 23.36
CA GLU A 232 14.58 -1.25 24.76
C GLU A 232 15.80 -0.33 24.96
N ARG A 233 15.71 0.53 25.99
CA ARG A 233 16.86 1.27 26.49
C ARG A 233 17.38 0.60 27.76
N GLU A 234 18.65 0.19 27.74
CA GLU A 234 19.32 -0.42 28.89
C GLU A 234 19.68 0.61 29.96
N ARG A 235 19.86 0.12 31.19
CA ARG A 235 20.54 0.86 32.27
C ARG A 235 21.98 1.14 31.80
N GLY A 236 22.31 2.41 31.57
CA GLY A 236 23.54 2.83 30.88
C GLY A 236 23.31 3.61 29.59
N GLY A 237 22.05 3.77 29.16
CA GLY A 237 21.67 4.67 28.06
C GLY A 237 21.84 4.09 26.65
N ALA A 238 22.37 2.87 26.55
CA ALA A 238 22.41 2.13 25.29
C ALA A 238 20.99 1.75 24.84
N VAL A 239 20.75 1.78 23.52
CA VAL A 239 19.49 1.31 22.92
C VAL A 239 19.75 -0.02 22.24
N VAL A 240 19.01 -1.05 22.64
CA VAL A 240 19.07 -2.40 22.08
C VAL A 240 17.78 -2.68 21.33
N SER A 241 17.90 -3.22 20.12
CA SER A 241 16.77 -3.74 19.38
C SER A 241 17.00 -5.19 19.00
N LEU A 242 15.98 -6.01 19.21
CA LEU A 242 15.90 -7.40 18.82
C LEU A 242 14.76 -7.56 17.82
N ALA A 243 15.05 -8.13 16.65
CA ALA A 243 14.04 -8.50 15.68
C ALA A 243 14.13 -10.00 15.42
N SER A 244 13.03 -10.72 15.56
CA SER A 244 12.90 -12.13 15.23
C SER A 244 11.79 -12.32 14.21
N ALA A 245 11.95 -13.29 13.32
CA ALA A 245 10.94 -13.62 12.32
C ALA A 245 10.92 -15.11 11.98
N ARG A 246 9.75 -15.57 11.56
CA ARG A 246 9.49 -16.89 11.01
C ARG A 246 8.92 -16.72 9.61
N VAL A 247 9.30 -17.62 8.72
CA VAL A 247 8.75 -17.72 7.36
C VAL A 247 7.96 -19.02 7.30
N ILE A 248 6.68 -18.90 7.01
CA ILE A 248 5.72 -20.00 6.99
C ILE A 248 5.23 -20.15 5.54
N ARG A 249 5.26 -21.36 5.01
CA ARG A 249 4.62 -21.69 3.74
C ARG A 249 3.12 -21.86 3.96
N THR A 250 2.32 -21.20 3.15
CA THR A 250 0.87 -21.18 3.30
C THR A 250 0.24 -22.53 2.96
N GLU A 251 0.80 -23.25 1.99
CA GLU A 251 0.28 -24.53 1.46
C GLU A 251 0.19 -25.63 2.52
N ASP A 252 1.24 -25.82 3.32
CA ASP A 252 1.37 -26.93 4.28
C ASP A 252 1.75 -26.48 5.70
N GLY A 253 1.90 -25.17 5.92
CA GLY A 253 2.24 -24.61 7.24
C GLY A 253 3.71 -24.78 7.61
N ALA A 254 4.55 -25.29 6.70
CA ALA A 254 5.94 -25.56 7.01
C ALA A 254 6.71 -24.27 7.35
N VAL A 255 7.44 -24.30 8.47
CA VAL A 255 8.34 -23.20 8.86
C VAL A 255 9.68 -23.36 8.14
N ILE A 256 9.90 -22.51 7.15
CA ILE A 256 11.09 -22.58 6.26
C ILE A 256 12.32 -22.02 6.95
N ALA A 257 12.13 -20.95 7.71
CA ALA A 257 13.23 -20.26 8.35
C ALA A 257 12.77 -19.55 9.61
N ILE A 258 13.60 -19.63 10.64
CA ILE A 258 13.52 -18.80 11.84
C ILE A 258 14.84 -18.05 11.98
N ARG A 259 14.79 -16.73 12.08
CA ARG A 259 16.00 -15.89 12.23
C ARG A 259 15.76 -14.82 13.28
N SER A 260 16.83 -14.44 13.97
CA SER A 260 16.84 -13.32 14.89
C SER A 260 18.09 -12.47 14.68
N ARG A 261 17.94 -11.15 14.89
CA ARG A 261 19.03 -10.18 14.81
C ARG A 261 18.90 -9.15 15.91
N GLN A 262 20.00 -8.91 16.59
CA GLN A 262 20.13 -7.89 17.61
C GLN A 262 21.07 -6.77 17.15
N VAL A 263 20.77 -5.55 17.55
CA VAL A 263 21.64 -4.39 17.37
C VAL A 263 21.68 -3.60 18.67
N ARG A 264 22.87 -3.12 19.05
CA ARG A 264 23.10 -2.29 20.24
C ARG A 264 23.78 -0.99 19.84
N TYR A 265 23.20 0.13 20.25
CA TYR A 265 23.76 1.47 20.06
C TYR A 265 24.14 2.08 21.41
N ARG A 266 25.44 2.29 21.65
CA ARG A 266 25.95 2.90 22.90
C ARG A 266 25.49 4.35 23.08
N ARG A 267 25.37 5.13 21.99
CA ARG A 267 24.96 6.55 22.02
C ARG A 267 23.78 6.80 21.08
N ALA A 268 22.57 6.55 21.57
CA ALA A 268 21.33 6.82 20.84
C ALA A 268 20.45 7.79 21.62
N ARG A 269 20.16 8.96 21.03
CA ARG A 269 19.36 10.02 21.69
C ARG A 269 17.92 10.05 21.20
N GLY A 270 17.00 10.20 22.15
CA GLY A 270 15.58 10.45 21.92
C GLY A 270 14.87 9.46 21.01
N ARG A 271 13.76 9.91 20.41
CA ARG A 271 12.90 9.10 19.52
C ARG A 271 13.58 8.64 18.22
N ARG A 272 14.62 9.34 17.75
CA ARG A 272 15.39 8.92 16.56
C ARG A 272 16.25 7.69 16.85
N GLY A 273 16.80 7.58 18.06
CA GLY A 273 17.57 6.43 18.50
C GLY A 273 16.81 5.11 18.41
N TYR A 274 15.59 5.07 18.96
CA TYR A 274 14.71 3.89 18.89
C TYR A 274 14.39 3.47 17.45
N ARG A 275 14.01 4.44 16.61
CA ARG A 275 13.71 4.19 15.18
C ARG A 275 14.92 3.65 14.41
N ASN A 276 16.11 4.20 14.65
CA ASN A 276 17.33 3.74 14.00
C ASN A 276 17.73 2.33 14.45
N ALA A 277 17.53 2.00 15.73
CA ALA A 277 17.78 0.67 16.27
C ALA A 277 16.85 -0.37 15.63
N LEU A 278 15.55 -0.12 15.64
CA LEU A 278 14.54 -0.97 14.99
C LEU A 278 14.81 -1.14 13.50
N ALA A 279 15.07 -0.04 12.80
CA ALA A 279 15.35 -0.08 11.37
C ALA A 279 16.59 -0.93 11.05
N SER A 280 17.63 -0.85 11.88
CA SER A 280 18.88 -1.58 11.68
C SER A 280 18.72 -3.07 11.98
N ALA A 281 18.08 -3.43 13.10
CA ALA A 281 17.78 -4.82 13.43
C ALA A 281 16.92 -5.48 12.36
N SER A 282 15.84 -4.80 11.94
CA SER A 282 14.92 -5.30 10.91
C SER A 282 15.56 -5.41 9.53
N SER A 283 16.42 -4.46 9.15
CA SER A 283 17.15 -4.54 7.88
C SER A 283 18.15 -5.69 7.87
N ARG A 284 18.83 -5.96 8.99
CA ARG A 284 19.73 -7.11 9.13
C ARG A 284 18.96 -8.42 9.10
N LEU A 285 17.79 -8.47 9.75
CA LEU A 285 16.91 -9.64 9.74
C LEU A 285 16.43 -9.95 8.32
N ALA A 286 15.94 -8.95 7.58
CA ALA A 286 15.54 -9.13 6.19
C ALA A 286 16.69 -9.68 5.33
N ARG A 287 17.90 -9.11 5.45
CA ARG A 287 19.08 -9.62 4.73
C ARG A 287 19.41 -11.08 5.04
N SER A 288 19.14 -11.55 6.26
CA SER A 288 19.32 -12.96 6.61
C SER A 288 18.19 -13.89 6.15
N LEU A 289 16.98 -13.36 5.94
CA LEU A 289 15.82 -14.15 5.47
C LEU A 289 15.78 -14.27 3.95
N ILE A 290 16.16 -13.21 3.23
CA ILE A 290 16.18 -13.17 1.77
C ILE A 290 16.83 -14.40 1.14
N PRO A 291 18.05 -14.84 1.52
CA PRO A 291 18.65 -16.03 0.91
C PRO A 291 17.85 -17.31 1.15
N GLU A 292 17.21 -17.46 2.31
CA GLU A 292 16.38 -18.65 2.61
C GLU A 292 15.12 -18.68 1.77
N ILE A 293 14.43 -17.54 1.64
CA ILE A 293 13.24 -17.45 0.79
C ILE A 293 13.63 -17.65 -0.68
N ARG A 294 14.76 -17.09 -1.14
CA ARG A 294 15.22 -17.26 -2.52
C ARG A 294 15.53 -18.71 -2.90
N ARG A 295 15.94 -19.55 -1.94
CA ARG A 295 16.21 -20.97 -2.17
C ARG A 295 14.94 -21.75 -2.49
N VAL A 296 13.86 -21.45 -1.78
CA VAL A 296 12.58 -22.16 -1.91
C VAL A 296 11.66 -21.48 -2.94
N PHE A 297 11.82 -20.17 -3.11
CA PHE A 297 10.95 -19.34 -3.93
C PHE A 297 11.74 -18.23 -4.64
N PRO A 298 12.26 -18.50 -5.84
CA PRO A 298 13.05 -17.52 -6.58
C PRO A 298 12.18 -16.32 -6.98
N PRO A 299 12.70 -15.08 -6.89
CA PRO A 299 11.96 -13.92 -7.33
C PRO A 299 11.75 -13.98 -8.85
N PRO A 300 10.69 -13.35 -9.38
CA PRO A 300 10.45 -13.30 -10.81
C PRO A 300 11.68 -12.68 -11.52
N PRO A 301 12.04 -13.18 -12.72
CA PRO A 301 13.15 -12.62 -13.48
C PRO A 301 12.85 -11.14 -13.73
N ARG A 302 13.78 -10.27 -13.32
CA ARG A 302 13.66 -8.84 -13.61
C ARG A 302 13.57 -8.69 -15.13
N PRO A 303 12.61 -7.91 -15.67
CA PRO A 303 12.54 -7.67 -17.10
C PRO A 303 13.88 -7.10 -17.53
N ALA A 304 14.53 -7.78 -18.48
CA ALA A 304 15.80 -7.34 -19.03
C ALA A 304 15.63 -5.88 -19.45
N SER A 305 16.45 -5.00 -18.88
CA SER A 305 16.54 -3.63 -19.37
C SER A 305 16.95 -3.72 -20.84
N ARG A 306 16.01 -3.52 -21.76
CA ARG A 306 16.32 -3.25 -23.17
C ARG A 306 17.15 -1.97 -23.21
N GLY A 307 18.47 -2.10 -23.16
CA GLY A 307 19.33 -0.92 -23.11
C GLY A 307 20.80 -1.20 -22.74
N SER A 308 21.48 -2.08 -23.47
CA SER A 308 22.94 -1.94 -23.72
C SER A 308 23.52 -2.84 -24.82
N ARG A 309 22.69 -3.42 -25.72
CA ARG A 309 23.21 -3.93 -27.00
C ARG A 309 23.35 -2.79 -28.01
N ARG A 310 24.27 -1.86 -27.77
CA ARG A 310 24.83 -1.03 -28.85
C ARG A 310 26.31 -0.76 -28.57
N ARG A 311 27.12 -1.13 -29.56
CA ARG A 311 28.56 -0.84 -29.75
C ARG A 311 29.57 -1.73 -29.02
N ARG A 312 29.70 -2.96 -29.53
CA ARG A 312 31.01 -3.52 -29.88
C ARG A 312 30.96 -4.11 -31.30
N ARG A 313 30.94 -3.23 -32.30
CA ARG A 313 31.53 -3.53 -33.61
C ARG A 313 32.85 -2.77 -33.65
N ARG A 314 33.93 -3.43 -33.21
CA ARG A 314 35.29 -3.03 -33.59
C ARG A 314 35.38 -3.26 -35.10
N ALA A 315 35.58 -2.20 -35.86
CA ALA A 315 36.01 -2.31 -37.25
C ALA A 315 37.46 -2.84 -37.28
N PRO A 316 37.83 -3.67 -38.28
CA PRO A 316 39.22 -4.08 -38.45
C PRO A 316 40.02 -2.91 -39.01
N ARG A 317 41.11 -2.52 -38.33
CA ARG A 317 42.15 -1.69 -38.93
C ARG A 317 42.81 -2.51 -40.05
N ARG A 318 42.48 -2.21 -41.31
CA ARG A 318 43.34 -2.53 -42.45
C ARG A 318 44.42 -1.46 -42.55
N ARG A 319 45.66 -1.94 -42.71
CA ARG A 319 46.87 -1.18 -43.02
C ARG A 319 46.71 -0.43 -44.33
N GLN A 320 47.22 0.80 -44.39
CA GLN A 320 48.27 1.23 -45.32
C GLN A 320 49.18 2.19 -44.56
#